data_AF-A0A7W9TEU5-F1
#
_entry.id   AF-A0A7W9TEU5-F1
#
_cell.length_a   1.000
_cell.length_b   1.000
_cell.length_c   1.000
_cell.angle_alpha   90.00
_cell.angle_beta   90.00
_cell.angle_gamma   90.00
#
_symmetry.space_group_name_H-M   'P 1'
#
loop_
_entity.id
_entity.type
_entity.pdbx_description
1 polymer ?
#
loop_
_entity_poly.entity_id
_entity_poly.type
_entity_poly.pdbx_seq_one_letter_code
_entity_poly.pdbx_strand_id
1 'polypeptide(L)'
;MIPSRAGNPRRLLVIACAGVALALLILGWYATRTVAPDCVGGVARLTDGSGRTLPDANGRVWSAEELADLAYREAVASGRCDPPRARWKHWLD
;
A
#
# COMPACT_ATOMS: atom_id res chain seq x y z
N MET A 1 1.57 -11.45 46.72
CA MET A 1 2.86 -10.93 46.23
C MET A 1 3.21 -11.68 44.96
N ILE A 2 3.14 -11.02 43.81
CA ILE A 2 3.51 -11.61 42.53
C ILE A 2 5.04 -11.78 42.55
N PRO A 3 5.61 -12.99 42.45
CA PRO A 3 7.05 -13.14 42.44
C PRO A 3 7.58 -12.49 41.17
N SER A 4 8.23 -11.34 41.34
CA SER A 4 9.10 -10.77 40.33
C SER A 4 10.20 -11.80 40.08
N ARG A 5 10.01 -12.62 39.06
CA ARG A 5 11.03 -13.51 38.51
C ARG A 5 12.22 -12.60 38.25
N ALA A 6 13.26 -12.69 39.08
CA ALA A 6 14.52 -12.00 38.88
C ALA A 6 15.18 -12.61 37.63
N GLY A 7 14.65 -12.24 36.47
CA GLY A 7 15.16 -12.62 35.18
C GLY A 7 16.54 -12.03 35.06
N ASN A 8 17.51 -12.88 34.74
CA ASN A 8 18.90 -12.49 34.53
C ASN A 8 18.94 -11.22 33.65
N PRO A 9 19.48 -10.08 34.12
CA PRO A 9 19.32 -8.77 33.46
C PRO A 9 19.88 -8.78 32.04
N ARG A 10 20.90 -9.60 31.78
CA ARG A 10 21.40 -9.89 30.41
C ARG A 10 20.33 -10.47 29.49
N ARG A 11 19.51 -11.39 29.99
CA ARG A 11 18.45 -12.03 29.20
C ARG A 11 17.32 -11.04 28.88
N LEU A 12 16.98 -10.16 29.81
CA LEU A 12 16.01 -9.08 29.57
C LEU A 12 16.53 -8.09 28.53
N LEU A 13 17.80 -7.68 28.62
CA LEU A 13 18.44 -6.83 27.62
C LEU A 13 18.46 -7.46 26.23
N VAL A 14 18.79 -8.76 26.13
CA VAL A 14 18.77 -9.47 24.83
C VAL A 14 17.36 -9.49 24.22
N ILE A 15 16.33 -9.77 25.02
CA ILE A 15 14.94 -9.76 24.55
C ILE A 15 14.53 -8.35 24.09
N ALA A 16 14.87 -7.32 24.86
CA ALA A 16 14.58 -5.94 24.50
C ALA A 16 15.28 -5.54 23.19
N CYS A 17 16.57 -5.82 23.04
CA CYS A 17 17.31 -5.56 21.81
C CYS A 17 16.74 -6.33 20.61
N ALA A 18 16.37 -7.61 20.79
CA ALA A 18 15.75 -8.41 19.73
C ALA A 18 14.39 -7.83 19.31
N GLY A 19 13.57 -7.38 20.28
CA GLY A 19 12.30 -6.71 20.01
C GLY A 19 12.47 -5.42 19.21
N VAL A 20 13.44 -4.58 19.61
CA VAL A 20 13.76 -3.34 18.89
C VAL A 20 14.26 -3.64 17.48
N ALA A 21 15.18 -4.60 17.32
CA ALA A 21 15.68 -4.99 16.00
C ALA A 21 14.54 -5.48 15.08
N LEU A 22 13.63 -6.30 15.61
CA LEU A 22 12.46 -6.77 14.87
C LEU A 22 11.54 -5.61 14.47
N ALA A 23 11.27 -4.68 15.39
CA ALA A 23 10.45 -3.51 15.10
C ALA A 23 11.06 -2.64 13.99
N LEU A 24 12.37 -2.40 14.04
CA LEU A 24 13.10 -1.66 13.01
C LEU A 24 13.06 -2.36 11.64
N LEU A 25 13.17 -3.69 11.61
CA LEU A 25 13.05 -4.47 10.37
C LEU A 25 11.64 -4.36 9.77
N ILE A 26 10.60 -4.50 10.59
CA ILE A 26 9.20 -4.40 10.14
C ILE A 26 8.92 -2.98 9.62
N LEU A 27 9.34 -1.96 10.36
CA LEU A 27 9.16 -0.55 9.97
C LEU A 27 9.94 -0.23 8.70
N GLY A 28 11.19 -0.68 8.58
CA GLY A 28 12.01 -0.51 7.38
C GLY A 28 11.39 -1.18 6.16
N TRP A 29 10.93 -2.42 6.31
CA TRP A 29 10.19 -3.12 5.26
C TRP A 29 8.93 -2.35 4.84
N TYR A 30 8.12 -1.92 5.80
CA TYR A 30 6.89 -1.16 5.55
C TYR A 30 7.18 0.19 4.88
N ALA A 31 8.24 0.88 5.29
CA ALA A 31 8.71 2.13 4.73
C ALA A 31 9.11 2.00 3.25
N THR A 32 9.71 0.87 2.87
CA THR A 32 10.13 0.60 1.48
C THR A 32 9.02 0.14 0.54
N ARG A 33 7.84 -0.22 1.06
CA ARG A 33 6.70 -0.58 0.20
C ARG A 33 6.31 0.62 -0.67
N THR A 34 6.08 0.37 -1.95
CA THR A 34 5.61 1.38 -2.90
C THR A 34 4.15 1.71 -2.66
N VAL A 35 3.82 2.99 -2.72
CA VAL A 35 2.46 3.52 -2.67
C VAL A 35 2.25 4.50 -3.83
N ALA A 36 1.07 4.46 -4.43
CA ALA A 36 0.67 5.45 -5.41
C ALA A 36 0.41 6.79 -4.67
N PRO A 37 1.05 7.90 -5.10
CA PRO A 37 0.72 9.22 -4.59
C PRO A 37 -0.71 9.63 -5.00
N ASP A 38 -1.26 10.63 -4.31
CA ASP A 38 -2.59 11.15 -4.59
C ASP A 38 -2.68 11.65 -6.05
N CYS A 39 -3.49 10.95 -6.85
CA CYS A 39 -3.72 11.21 -8.27
C CYS A 39 -5.23 11.28 -8.46
N VAL A 40 -5.77 12.49 -8.64
CA VAL A 40 -7.20 12.69 -8.86
C VAL A 40 -7.49 12.54 -10.34
N GLY A 41 -8.31 11.56 -10.69
CA GLY A 41 -8.71 11.27 -12.07
C GLY A 41 -10.14 10.77 -12.15
N GLY A 42 -10.76 10.96 -13.31
CA GLY A 42 -12.09 10.43 -13.61
C GLY A 42 -11.99 9.12 -14.39
N VAL A 43 -12.70 8.10 -13.92
CA VAL A 43 -12.94 6.86 -14.67
C VAL A 43 -14.38 6.83 -15.17
N ALA A 44 -14.56 6.56 -16.46
CA ALA A 44 -15.87 6.39 -17.05
C ALA A 44 -16.09 4.90 -17.38
N ARG A 45 -17.26 4.38 -17.02
CA ARG A 45 -17.69 3.03 -17.39
C ARG A 45 -19.02 3.10 -18.09
N LEU A 46 -19.18 2.29 -19.13
CA LEU A 46 -20.44 2.17 -19.84
C LEU A 46 -21.27 1.06 -19.18
N THR A 47 -22.55 1.33 -18.98
CA THR A 47 -23.51 0.34 -18.48
C THR A 47 -24.68 0.21 -19.45
N ASP A 48 -25.31 -0.95 -19.46
CA ASP A 48 -26.58 -1.14 -20.16
C ASP A 48 -27.74 -0.42 -19.42
N GLY A 49 -28.94 -0.47 -20.00
CA GLY A 49 -30.14 0.12 -19.40
C GLY A 49 -30.58 -0.53 -18.08
N SER A 50 -29.99 -1.67 -17.70
CA SER A 50 -30.21 -2.34 -16.42
C SER A 50 -29.12 -2.05 -15.39
N GLY A 51 -28.13 -1.23 -15.74
CA GLY A 51 -27.01 -0.84 -14.88
C GLY A 51 -25.86 -1.84 -14.84
N ARG A 52 -25.87 -2.89 -15.68
CA ARG A 52 -24.77 -3.86 -15.76
C ARG A 52 -23.63 -3.27 -16.57
N THR A 53 -22.39 -3.43 -16.08
CA THR A 53 -21.20 -2.98 -16.79
C THR A 53 -21.09 -3.68 -18.13
N LEU A 54 -20.93 -2.88 -19.19
CA LEU A 54 -20.73 -3.38 -20.54
C LEU A 54 -19.29 -3.91 -20.68
N PRO A 55 -19.10 -5.01 -21.43
CA PRO A 55 -17.77 -5.50 -21.74
C PRO A 55 -17.01 -4.53 -22.67
N ASP A 56 -15.69 -4.57 -22.61
CA ASP A 56 -14.82 -3.86 -23.53
C ASP A 56 -14.80 -4.50 -24.94
N ALA A 57 -13.97 -3.95 -25.84
CA ALA A 57 -13.82 -4.45 -27.21
C ALA A 57 -13.37 -5.93 -27.28
N ASN A 58 -12.78 -6.47 -26.21
CA ASN A 58 -12.32 -7.86 -26.10
C ASN A 58 -13.31 -8.76 -25.33
N GLY A 59 -14.50 -8.25 -24.98
CA GLY A 59 -15.49 -8.99 -24.21
C GLY A 59 -15.23 -9.00 -22.70
N ARG A 60 -14.23 -8.28 -22.19
CA ARG A 60 -13.89 -8.26 -20.76
C ARG A 60 -14.75 -7.24 -20.01
N VAL A 61 -15.39 -7.69 -18.95
CA VAL A 61 -16.05 -6.81 -17.98
C VAL A 61 -15.05 -6.44 -16.90
N TRP A 62 -14.75 -5.16 -16.79
CA TRP A 62 -13.81 -4.64 -15.81
C TRP A 62 -14.52 -4.27 -14.50
N SER A 63 -13.92 -4.61 -13.38
CA SER A 63 -14.33 -4.06 -12.08
C SER A 63 -13.92 -2.59 -11.96
N ALA A 64 -14.55 -1.85 -11.05
CA ALA A 64 -14.20 -0.46 -10.79
C ALA A 64 -12.74 -0.30 -10.33
N GLU A 65 -12.24 -1.24 -9.55
CA GLU A 65 -10.88 -1.22 -9.01
C GLU A 65 -9.83 -1.47 -10.11
N GLU A 66 -10.08 -2.43 -11.01
CA GLU A 66 -9.19 -2.66 -12.15
C GLU A 66 -9.19 -1.47 -13.13
N LEU A 67 -10.34 -0.83 -13.34
CA LEU A 67 -10.43 0.36 -14.19
C LEU A 67 -9.65 1.55 -13.59
N ALA A 68 -9.73 1.73 -12.28
CA ALA A 68 -8.99 2.75 -11.55
C ALA A 68 -7.47 2.50 -11.62
N ASP A 69 -7.04 1.25 -11.44
CA ASP A 69 -5.62 0.88 -11.54
C ASP A 69 -5.08 1.06 -12.96
N LEU A 70 -5.86 0.70 -13.98
CA LEU A 70 -5.49 0.95 -15.39
C LEU A 70 -5.37 2.45 -15.67
N ALA A 71 -6.37 3.25 -15.26
CA ALA A 71 -6.37 4.69 -15.46
C ALA A 71 -5.19 5.36 -14.74
N TYR A 72 -4.85 4.91 -13.53
CA TYR A 72 -3.66 5.39 -12.82
C TYR A 72 -2.38 5.05 -13.60
N ARG A 73 -2.22 3.82 -14.08
CA ARG A 73 -1.06 3.42 -14.89
C ARG A 73 -0.91 4.24 -16.17
N GLU A 74 -2.01 4.52 -16.87
CA GLU A 74 -2.02 5.39 -18.05
C GLU A 74 -1.71 6.85 -17.69
N ALA A 75 -2.22 7.35 -16.56
CA ALA A 75 -1.90 8.70 -16.07
C ALA A 75 -0.41 8.84 -15.75
N VAL A 76 0.21 7.82 -15.16
CA VAL A 76 1.67 7.76 -14.93
C VAL A 76 2.43 7.73 -16.26
N ALA A 77 2.03 6.87 -17.19
CA ALA A 77 2.70 6.75 -18.49
C ALA A 77 2.60 8.05 -19.33
N SER A 78 1.50 8.79 -19.19
CA SER A 78 1.28 10.08 -19.84
C SER A 78 1.90 11.27 -19.09
N GLY A 79 2.55 11.04 -17.95
CA GLY A 79 3.17 12.09 -17.14
C GLY A 79 2.16 12.99 -16.40
N ARG A 80 0.88 12.61 -16.35
CA ARG A 80 -0.16 13.32 -15.61
C ARG A 80 -0.15 13.02 -14.12
N CYS A 81 0.36 11.86 -13.73
CA CYS A 81 0.52 11.48 -12.34
C CYS A 81 1.94 10.96 -12.05
N ASP A 82 2.38 11.17 -10.81
CA ASP A 82 3.67 10.68 -10.35
C ASP A 82 3.67 9.15 -10.23
N PRO A 83 4.80 8.49 -10.56
CA PRO A 83 4.93 7.05 -10.38
C PRO A 83 4.87 6.65 -8.89
N PRO A 84 4.53 5.39 -8.59
CA PRO A 84 4.55 4.88 -7.23
C PRO A 84 5.92 5.09 -6.58
N ARG A 85 5.91 5.61 -5.35
CA ARG A 85 7.13 5.91 -4.59
C ARG A 85 7.15 5.17 -3.28
N ALA A 86 8.35 4.98 -2.72
CA ALA A 86 8.49 4.35 -1.42
C ALA A 86 7.72 5.15 -0.36
N ARG A 87 6.96 4.45 0.49
CA ARG A 87 6.04 5.04 1.47
C ARG A 87 6.69 6.10 2.36
N TRP A 88 7.95 5.90 2.76
CA TRP A 88 8.66 6.87 3.60
C TRP A 88 8.75 8.27 2.98
N LYS A 89 8.72 8.39 1.64
CA LYS A 89 8.73 9.71 0.99
C LYS A 89 7.49 10.54 1.35
N HIS A 90 6.33 9.92 1.55
CA HIS A 90 5.13 10.63 2.00
C HIS A 90 5.17 11.08 3.46
N TRP A 91 6.09 10.57 4.29
CA TRP A 91 6.23 11.04 5.67
C TRP A 91 7.01 12.35 5.75
N LEU A 92 7.68 12.74 4.67
CA LEU A 92 8.52 13.93 4.58
C LEU A 92 7.85 15.07 3.81
N ASP A 93 6.77 14.77 3.10
CA ASP A 93 5.89 15.74 2.42
C ASP A 93 4.92 16.35 3.44
#